data_AF-T0D4I0-F1
#
_entry.id   AF-T0D4I0-F1
#
_cell.length_a   1.000
_cell.length_b   1.000
_cell.length_c   1.000
_cell.angle_alpha   90.00
_cell.angle_beta   90.00
_cell.angle_gamma   90.00
#
_symmetry.space_group_name_H-M   'P 1'
#
loop_
_entity.id
_entity.type
_entity.pdbx_description
1 polymer ?
#
loop_
_entity_poly.entity_id
_entity_poly.type
_entity_poly.pdbx_seq_one_letter_code
_entity_poly.pdbx_strand_id
1 'polypeptide(L)'
;MTTRFSLAELADMLHVPVEAVRQAVESLVDELTGESFLYNDRTWRIAPSDVKRIQLWLEVHPEVVEEARRSRTRRVRVKRIVAPGEGSE
;
A
#
# COMPACT_ATOMS: atom_id res chain seq x y z
N MET A 1 5.74 -16.60 17.51
CA MET A 1 5.54 -15.19 17.08
C MET A 1 5.59 -15.16 15.57
N THR A 2 4.48 -14.91 14.88
CA THR A 2 4.48 -14.70 13.42
C THR A 2 4.53 -13.20 13.17
N THR A 3 5.69 -12.70 12.74
CA THR A 3 5.87 -11.30 12.31
C THR A 3 4.99 -11.09 11.08
N ARG A 4 4.12 -10.07 11.10
CA ARG A 4 3.26 -9.70 9.97
C ARG A 4 3.55 -8.27 9.58
N PHE A 5 3.63 -8.00 8.29
CA PHE A 5 3.97 -6.69 7.77
C PHE A 5 2.72 -5.96 7.28
N SER A 6 2.68 -4.66 7.54
CA SER A 6 1.71 -3.76 6.89
C SER A 6 2.16 -3.43 5.46
N LEU A 7 1.25 -2.95 4.60
CA LEU A 7 1.63 -2.48 3.24
C LEU A 7 2.74 -1.42 3.28
N ALA A 8 2.72 -0.54 4.28
CA ALA A 8 3.72 0.51 4.45
C ALA A 8 5.10 -0.05 4.81
N GLU A 9 5.16 -1.03 5.72
CA GLU A 9 6.40 -1.69 6.11
C GLU A 9 6.98 -2.51 4.94
N LEU A 10 6.10 -3.19 4.20
CA LEU A 10 6.50 -3.93 3.01
C LEU A 10 7.02 -3.00 1.91
N ALA A 11 6.36 -1.86 1.69
CA ALA A 11 6.78 -0.87 0.72
C ALA A 11 8.14 -0.24 1.06
N ASP A 12 8.38 0.03 2.34
CA ASP A 12 9.66 0.54 2.84
C ASP A 12 10.78 -0.48 2.61
N MET A 13 10.55 -1.73 3.00
CA MET A 13 11.50 -2.84 2.83
C MET A 13 11.85 -3.10 1.35
N LEU A 14 10.87 -3.00 0.46
CA LEU A 14 11.03 -3.21 -0.98
C LEU A 14 11.41 -1.93 -1.74
N HIS A 15 11.53 -0.78 -1.05
CA HIS A 15 11.81 0.54 -1.65
C HIS A 15 10.89 0.90 -2.84
N VAL A 16 9.61 0.52 -2.74
CA VAL A 16 8.56 0.78 -3.74
C VAL A 16 7.44 1.62 -3.14
N PRO A 17 6.63 2.32 -3.96
CA PRO A 17 5.45 3.02 -3.44
C PRO A 17 4.41 2.05 -2.87
N VAL A 18 3.78 2.44 -1.77
CA VAL A 18 2.70 1.68 -1.09
C VAL A 18 1.56 1.34 -2.04
N GLU A 19 1.27 2.19 -3.03
CA GLU A 19 0.20 1.91 -4.01
C GLU A 19 0.55 0.75 -4.94
N ALA A 20 1.81 0.61 -5.35
CA ALA A 20 2.23 -0.54 -6.15
C ALA A 20 2.13 -1.84 -5.32
N VAL A 21 2.54 -1.79 -4.05
CA VAL A 21 2.38 -2.94 -3.14
C VAL A 21 0.92 -3.29 -2.95
N ARG A 22 0.04 -2.30 -2.78
CA ARG A 22 -1.41 -2.51 -2.66
C ARG A 22 -1.97 -3.21 -3.90
N GLN A 23 -1.62 -2.71 -5.08
CA GLN A 23 -2.10 -3.26 -6.35
C GLN A 23 -1.59 -4.69 -6.57
N ALA A 24 -0.34 -4.98 -6.20
CA ALA A 24 0.21 -6.32 -6.21
C ALA A 24 -0.54 -7.26 -5.25
N VAL A 25 -0.81 -6.81 -4.03
CA VAL A 25 -1.57 -7.57 -3.02
C VAL A 25 -3.01 -7.83 -3.46
N GLU A 26 -3.68 -6.83 -4.04
CA GLU A 26 -5.04 -6.96 -4.57
C GLU A 26 -5.08 -7.91 -5.79
N SER A 27 -4.03 -7.91 -6.62
CA SER A 27 -3.93 -8.81 -7.77
C SER A 27 -3.61 -10.25 -7.36
N LEU A 28 -2.85 -10.41 -6.28
CA LEU A 28 -2.48 -11.71 -5.73
C LEU A 28 -3.45 -12.21 -4.66
N VAL A 29 -4.56 -11.52 -4.38
CA VAL A 29 -5.44 -11.83 -3.24
C VAL A 29 -5.91 -13.27 -3.19
N ASP A 30 -6.15 -13.89 -4.36
CA ASP A 30 -6.57 -15.28 -4.50
C ASP A 30 -5.40 -16.28 -4.34
N GLU A 31 -4.16 -15.82 -4.58
CA GLU A 31 -2.93 -16.62 -4.50
C GLU A 31 -2.16 -16.46 -3.18
N LEU A 32 -2.50 -15.44 -2.39
CA LEU A 32 -1.89 -15.22 -1.09
C LEU A 32 -2.27 -16.35 -0.13
N THR A 33 -1.34 -16.71 0.74
CA THR A 33 -1.68 -17.63 1.83
C THR A 33 -2.77 -17.00 2.69
N GLY A 34 -3.73 -17.79 3.18
CA GLY A 34 -4.81 -17.32 4.07
C GLY A 34 -4.33 -16.69 5.39
N GLU A 35 -3.01 -16.60 5.59
CA GLU A 35 -2.34 -15.85 6.65
C GLU A 35 -2.22 -14.35 6.36
N SER A 36 -2.37 -13.96 5.09
CA SER A 36 -2.45 -12.58 4.64
C SER A 36 -3.91 -12.15 4.52
N PHE A 37 -4.30 -11.14 5.29
CA PHE A 37 -5.69 -10.70 5.35
C PHE A 37 -5.82 -9.20 5.61
N LEU A 38 -6.96 -8.66 5.21
CA LEU A 38 -7.36 -7.31 5.53
C LEU A 38 -7.82 -7.24 7.00
N TYR A 39 -7.00 -6.64 7.87
CA TYR A 39 -7.24 -6.52 9.31
C TYR A 39 -8.09 -5.29 9.70
N ASN A 40 -8.40 -4.42 8.74
CA ASN A 40 -9.36 -3.32 8.85
C ASN A 40 -9.60 -2.77 7.44
N ASP A 41 -10.63 -1.94 7.22
CA ASP A 41 -11.06 -1.38 5.91
C ASP A 41 -9.92 -0.89 4.99
N ARG A 42 -8.74 -0.55 5.55
CA ARG A 42 -7.54 -0.12 4.82
C ARG A 42 -6.22 -0.77 5.24
N THR A 43 -6.22 -1.74 6.14
CA THR A 43 -4.99 -2.27 6.75
C THR A 43 -4.79 -3.73 6.37
N TRP A 44 -3.90 -4.00 5.42
CA TRP A 44 -3.49 -5.38 5.13
C TRP A 44 -2.42 -5.84 6.11
N ARG A 45 -2.51 -7.10 6.50
CA ARG A 45 -1.44 -7.83 7.19
C ARG A 45 -0.93 -8.89 6.25
N ILE A 46 0.34 -8.79 5.88
CA ILE A 46 1.01 -9.67 4.94
C ILE A 46 1.94 -10.61 5.71
N ALA A 47 1.83 -11.89 5.43
CA ALA A 47 2.73 -12.90 5.96
C ALA A 47 4.09 -12.84 5.27
N PRO A 48 5.21 -13.14 5.96
CA PRO A 48 6.55 -13.16 5.37
C PRO A 48 6.66 -14.12 4.19
N SER A 49 5.90 -15.21 4.20
CA SER A 49 5.83 -16.19 3.11
C SER A 49 5.33 -15.59 1.80
N ASP A 50 4.42 -14.61 1.88
CA ASP A 50 3.82 -13.94 0.72
C ASP A 50 4.64 -12.77 0.19
N VAL A 51 5.55 -12.21 1.01
CA VAL A 51 6.42 -11.09 0.64
C VAL A 51 7.18 -11.37 -0.65
N LYS A 52 7.77 -12.56 -0.78
CA LYS A 52 8.56 -12.95 -1.95
C LYS A 52 7.70 -13.03 -3.21
N ARG A 53 6.43 -13.42 -3.07
CA ARG A 53 5.47 -13.51 -4.19
C ARG A 53 5.08 -12.11 -4.67
N ILE A 54 4.80 -11.21 -3.73
CA ILE A 54 4.52 -9.79 -4.02
C ILE A 54 5.72 -9.13 -4.68
N GLN A 55 6.94 -9.39 -4.18
CA GLN A 55 8.17 -8.89 -4.79
C GLN A 55 8.31 -9.36 -6.24
N LEU A 56 8.16 -10.66 -6.49
CA LEU A 56 8.27 -11.22 -7.84
C LEU A 56 7.24 -10.60 -8.79
N TRP A 57 6.00 -10.42 -8.34
CA TRP A 57 4.95 -9.80 -9.15
C TRP A 57 5.32 -8.35 -9.53
N LEU A 58 5.89 -7.57 -8.59
CA LEU A 58 6.35 -6.21 -8.85
C LEU A 58 7.53 -6.16 -9.82
N GLU A 59 8.40 -7.17 -9.82
CA GLU A 59 9.51 -7.29 -10.78
C GLU A 59 9.00 -7.64 -12.20
N VAL A 60 7.93 -8.43 -12.30
CA VAL A 60 7.27 -8.77 -13.58
C VAL A 60 6.44 -7.60 -14.12
N HIS A 61 5.92 -6.74 -13.25
CA HIS A 61 5.08 -5.59 -13.58
C HIS A 61 5.72 -4.25 -13.18
N PRO A 62 6.88 -3.87 -13.76
CA PRO A 62 7.54 -2.62 -13.44
C PRO A 62 6.69 -1.39 -13.81
N GLU A 63 5.77 -1.51 -14.78
CA GLU A 63 4.85 -0.44 -15.16
C GLU A 63 3.97 0.04 -14.01
N VAL A 64 3.59 -0.86 -13.10
CA VAL A 64 2.76 -0.55 -11.92
C VAL A 64 3.57 0.27 -10.91
N VAL A 65 4.85 -0.06 -10.74
CA VAL A 65 5.76 0.67 -9.86
C VAL A 65 5.99 2.08 -10.38
N GLU A 66 6.24 2.21 -11.69
CA GLU A 66 6.47 3.49 -12.36
C GLU A 66 5.21 4.38 -12.35
N GLU A 67 4.04 3.81 -12.62
CA GLU A 67 2.77 4.53 -12.55
C GLU A 67 2.48 5.01 -11.13
N ALA A 68 2.68 4.16 -10.11
CA ALA A 68 2.50 4.53 -8.72
C ALA A 68 3.48 5.64 -8.29
N ARG A 69 4.73 5.63 -8.79
CA ARG A 69 5.70 6.71 -8.57
C ARG A 69 5.21 8.02 -9.20
N ARG A 70 4.70 7.97 -10.43
CA ARG A 70 4.17 9.14 -11.16
C ARG A 70 2.91 9.71 -10.49
N SER A 71 2.04 8.85 -9.99
CA SER A 71 0.83 9.24 -9.25
C SER A 71 1.15 9.82 -7.87
N ARG A 72 2.21 9.35 -7.21
CA ARG A 72 2.72 9.96 -5.98
C ARG A 72 3.20 11.40 -6.20
N THR A 73 3.79 11.71 -7.36
CA THR A 73 4.14 13.09 -7.73
C THR A 73 2.91 13.97 -7.95
N ARG A 74 1.78 13.40 -8.40
CA ARG A 74 0.51 14.14 -8.58
C ARG A 74 -0.27 14.33 -7.28
N ARG A 75 -0.06 13.50 -6.26
CA ARG A 75 -0.68 13.65 -4.93
C ARG A 75 0.10 14.61 -4.02
N VAL A 76 0.46 15.78 -4.53
CA VAL A 76 0.78 16.91 -3.63
C VAL A 76 -0.55 17.39 -3.06
N ARG A 77 -0.79 17.01 -1.80
CA ARG A 77 -1.92 17.40 -0.95
C ARG A 77 -2.42 18.83 -1.23
N VAL A 78 -3.60 18.96 -1.81
CA VAL A 78 -4.46 20.12 -1.53
C VAL A 78 -4.86 19.98 -0.05
N LYS A 79 -4.04 20.56 0.83
CA LYS A 79 -4.40 20.81 2.22
C LYS A 79 -5.55 21.81 2.16
N ARG A 80 -6.79 21.32 2.18
CA ARG A 80 -7.96 22.18 2.37
C ARG A 80 -7.81 22.79 3.76
N ILE A 81 -7.34 24.03 3.80
CA ILE A 81 -7.32 24.85 5.01
C ILE A 81 -8.79 25.07 5.33
N VAL A 82 -9.29 24.39 6.36
CA VAL A 82 -10.56 24.79 6.97
C VAL A 82 -10.24 26.06 7.73
N ALA A 83 -10.63 27.22 7.18
CA ALA A 83 -10.58 28.48 7.90
C ALA A 83 -11.57 28.41 9.08
N PRO A 84 -11.20 28.89 10.28
CA PRO A 84 -12.14 29.02 11.37
C PRO A 84 -13.10 30.18 11.05
N GLY A 85 -14.39 29.89 10.92
CA GLY A 85 -15.44 30.90 10.88
C GLY A 85 -15.99 31.11 12.28
N GLU A 86 -15.62 32.22 12.90
CA GLU A 86 -16.39 32.83 13.99
C GLU A 86 -17.79 33.26 13.52
N GLY A 87 -18.76 33.20 14.42
CA GLY A 87 -20.15 33.67 14.25
C GLY A 87 -21.02 33.07 15.36
N SER A 88 -21.01 33.62 16.58
CA SER A 88 -21.95 34.65 17.09
C SER A 88 -23.32 34.06 17.46
N GLU A 89 -23.55 33.87 18.75
CA GLU A 89 -24.86 34.00 19.42
C GLU A 89 -24.65 34.61 20.81
#